data_AF-A0A938AX92-F1
#
_entry.id   AF-A0A938AX92-F1
#
_cell.length_a   1.000
_cell.length_b   1.000
_cell.length_c   1.000
_cell.angle_alpha   90.00
_cell.angle_beta   90.00
_cell.angle_gamma   90.00
#
_symmetry.space_group_name_H-M   'P 1'
#
loop_
_entity.id
_entity.type
_entity.pdbx_description
1 polymer ?
#
loop_
_entity_poly.entity_id
_entity_poly.type
_entity_poly.pdbx_seq_one_letter_code
_entity_poly.pdbx_strand_id
1 'polypeptide(L)'
;HLGWAAETLGMQVLNPIFDGADSVAIEDALGRAWIIQQSGAVRMGDGDVPHSIDFGRAKVWLLERGLDLDKIFDDRYRGEARKACLRLWLEGLGVKSGDLSDEAIEDAVERLQQEQRQSPPIYGKVWLRDGIMGEEFDQPITVGSIYMMKLVHLVEDKVHARSTGPYSLITQQPLGGKAQFGGQRFGEMEVWALEAYGASHMLQELLTVKSDDVSGRAKAYESLVKGEDIMHPGVPESFKVLFMELRSLGLAVELLSDEEEMISFLEERKKISIKPKALR
;
A
#
# COMPACT_ATOMS: atom_id res chain seq x y z
N HIS A 1 -13.04 15.74 -8.76
CA HIS A 1 -13.92 16.84 -9.23
C HIS A 1 -14.86 16.37 -10.32
N LEU A 2 -14.39 16.14 -11.55
CA LEU A 2 -15.24 15.68 -12.65
C LEU A 2 -15.98 14.37 -12.36
N GLY A 3 -15.35 13.41 -11.69
CA GLY A 3 -16.00 12.15 -11.28
C GLY A 3 -17.19 12.35 -10.33
N TRP A 4 -17.13 13.32 -9.42
CA TRP A 4 -18.24 13.67 -8.52
C TRP A 4 -19.40 14.30 -9.28
N ALA A 5 -19.09 15.24 -10.18
CA ALA A 5 -20.09 15.86 -11.03
C ALA A 5 -20.76 14.82 -11.95
N ALA A 6 -19.97 13.94 -12.55
CA ALA A 6 -20.44 12.86 -13.42
C ALA A 6 -21.41 11.91 -12.69
N GLU A 7 -21.03 11.47 -11.49
CA GLU A 7 -21.86 10.59 -10.66
C GLU A 7 -23.17 11.27 -10.24
N THR A 8 -23.10 12.52 -9.76
CA THR A 8 -24.29 13.30 -9.34
C THR A 8 -25.24 13.56 -10.51
N LEU A 9 -24.69 13.81 -11.70
CA LEU A 9 -25.43 14.08 -12.93
C LEU A 9 -25.83 12.78 -13.68
N GLY A 10 -25.49 11.61 -13.16
CA GLY A 10 -25.82 10.32 -13.79
C GLY A 10 -25.21 10.15 -15.18
N MET A 11 -24.07 10.79 -15.44
CA MET A 11 -23.40 10.78 -16.74
C MET A 11 -22.03 10.08 -16.65
N GLN A 12 -21.58 9.53 -17.79
CA GLN A 12 -20.21 9.09 -17.96
C GLN A 12 -19.47 10.11 -18.83
N VAL A 13 -18.25 10.44 -18.43
CA VAL A 13 -17.47 11.47 -19.13
C VAL A 13 -16.29 10.83 -19.84
N LEU A 14 -16.21 11.07 -21.15
CA LEU A 14 -15.04 10.76 -21.96
C LEU A 14 -14.19 12.02 -22.02
N ASN A 15 -12.99 11.96 -21.45
CA ASN A 15 -12.06 13.08 -21.41
C ASN A 15 -10.82 12.76 -22.27
N PRO A 16 -10.72 13.27 -23.51
CA PRO A 16 -9.53 13.10 -24.35
C PRO A 16 -8.26 13.61 -23.67
N ILE A 17 -7.11 13.03 -24.00
CA ILE A 17 -5.83 13.29 -23.31
C ILE A 17 -5.36 14.76 -23.48
N PHE A 18 -5.60 15.36 -24.65
CA PHE A 18 -5.09 16.70 -25.00
C PHE A 18 -6.17 17.72 -25.35
N ASP A 19 -7.40 17.28 -25.58
CA ASP A 19 -8.56 18.11 -25.92
C ASP A 19 -9.69 17.80 -24.94
N GLY A 20 -9.33 17.90 -23.67
CA GLY A 20 -10.16 17.48 -22.55
C GLY A 20 -11.03 18.60 -21.97
N ALA A 21 -11.73 18.29 -20.89
CA ALA A 21 -12.47 19.26 -20.11
C ALA A 21 -11.51 20.25 -19.42
N ASP A 22 -11.62 21.53 -19.79
CA ASP A 22 -10.94 22.65 -19.14
C ASP A 22 -11.45 22.88 -17.71
N SER A 23 -10.73 23.66 -16.91
CA SER A 23 -11.13 24.01 -15.53
C SER A 23 -12.55 24.61 -15.47
N VAL A 24 -12.88 25.53 -16.39
CA VAL A 24 -14.21 26.16 -16.48
C VAL A 24 -15.31 25.12 -16.71
N ALA A 25 -15.06 24.14 -17.57
CA ALA A 25 -16.03 23.07 -17.84
C ALA A 25 -16.23 22.16 -16.62
N ILE A 26 -15.16 21.91 -15.85
CA ILE A 26 -15.24 21.13 -14.61
C ILE A 26 -15.99 21.91 -13.52
N GLU A 27 -15.74 23.22 -13.39
CA GLU A 27 -16.43 24.11 -12.46
C GLU A 27 -17.92 24.24 -12.79
N ASP A 28 -18.26 24.36 -14.09
CA ASP A 28 -19.64 24.33 -14.56
C ASP A 28 -20.33 23.01 -14.24
N ALA A 29 -19.66 21.88 -14.49
CA ALA A 29 -20.19 20.56 -14.16
C ALA A 29 -20.44 20.39 -12.65
N LEU A 30 -19.53 20.88 -11.80
CA LEU A 30 -19.71 20.90 -10.35
C LEU A 30 -20.85 21.85 -9.94
N GLY A 31 -20.99 22.99 -10.59
CA GLY A 31 -22.09 23.93 -10.37
C GLY A 31 -23.45 23.30 -10.69
N ARG A 32 -23.56 22.63 -11.85
CA ARG A 32 -24.77 21.88 -12.23
C ARG A 32 -25.10 20.78 -11.23
N ALA A 33 -24.10 20.02 -10.81
CA ALA A 33 -24.26 18.97 -9.81
C ALA A 33 -24.79 19.53 -8.47
N TRP A 34 -24.23 20.63 -8.00
CA TRP A 34 -24.67 21.29 -6.77
C TRP A 34 -26.10 21.83 -6.87
N ILE A 35 -26.45 22.50 -7.98
CA ILE A 35 -27.82 23.00 -8.22
C ILE A 35 -28.85 21.87 -8.15
N ILE A 36 -28.55 20.73 -8.79
CA ILE A 36 -29.42 19.55 -8.79
C ILE A 36 -29.57 18.93 -7.38
N GLN A 37 -28.49 18.94 -6.59
CA GLN A 37 -28.54 18.51 -5.19
C GLN A 37 -29.41 19.44 -4.35
N GLN A 38 -29.23 20.77 -4.47
CA GLN A 38 -30.00 21.76 -3.72
C GLN A 38 -31.48 21.82 -4.10
N SER A 39 -31.81 21.56 -5.36
CA SER A 39 -33.20 21.54 -5.82
C SER A 39 -33.97 20.29 -5.35
N GLY A 40 -33.32 19.35 -4.65
CA GLY A 40 -33.93 18.08 -4.23
C GLY A 40 -34.35 17.21 -5.42
N ALA A 41 -33.72 17.40 -6.58
CA ALA A 41 -34.01 16.67 -7.82
C ALA A 41 -33.31 15.30 -7.85
N VAL A 42 -32.37 15.06 -6.94
CA VAL A 42 -31.70 13.77 -6.75
C VAL A 42 -32.48 12.93 -5.75
N ARG A 43 -32.94 11.76 -6.17
CA ARG A 43 -33.33 10.68 -5.25
C ARG A 43 -32.11 9.78 -5.03
N MET A 44 -31.56 9.82 -3.83
CA MET A 44 -30.52 8.89 -3.37
C MET A 44 -31.14 7.48 -3.26
N GLY A 45 -30.53 6.48 -3.88
CA GLY A 45 -30.88 5.06 -3.71
C GLY A 45 -30.23 4.43 -2.48
N ASP A 46 -30.47 3.13 -2.25
CA ASP A 46 -29.67 2.35 -1.31
C ASP A 46 -28.21 2.33 -1.80
N GLY A 47 -27.31 2.92 -1.01
CA GLY A 47 -25.87 3.00 -1.32
C GLY A 47 -25.39 4.30 -1.98
N ASP A 48 -26.08 5.44 -1.80
CA ASP A 48 -25.65 6.78 -2.23
C ASP A 48 -25.43 6.95 -3.75
N VAL A 49 -26.00 6.08 -4.59
CA VAL A 49 -26.00 6.24 -6.04
C VAL A 49 -27.30 6.91 -6.52
N PRO A 50 -27.25 8.00 -7.32
CA PRO A 50 -28.44 8.63 -7.89
C PRO A 50 -29.20 7.68 -8.85
N HIS A 51 -30.45 7.32 -8.54
CA HIS A 51 -31.24 6.42 -9.40
C HIS A 51 -31.96 7.12 -10.56
N SER A 52 -32.29 8.40 -10.42
CA SER A 52 -32.97 9.20 -11.46
C SER A 52 -32.92 10.68 -11.10
N ILE A 53 -32.61 11.54 -12.07
CA ILE A 53 -32.62 12.99 -11.90
C ILE A 53 -33.96 13.54 -12.39
N ASP A 54 -34.71 14.20 -11.50
CA ASP A 54 -35.95 14.89 -11.86
C ASP A 54 -35.66 16.32 -12.33
N PHE A 55 -35.38 16.47 -13.62
CA PHE A 55 -35.14 17.78 -14.24
C PHE A 55 -36.36 18.72 -14.16
N GLY A 56 -37.58 18.20 -13.95
CA GLY A 56 -38.78 19.01 -13.78
C GLY A 56 -38.72 19.84 -12.49
N ARG A 57 -38.27 19.24 -11.39
CA ARG A 57 -38.09 19.94 -10.10
C ARG A 57 -36.97 20.96 -10.15
N ALA A 58 -35.85 20.60 -10.76
CA ALA A 58 -34.74 21.54 -10.97
C ALA A 58 -35.18 22.77 -11.78
N LYS A 59 -36.02 22.56 -12.81
CA LYS A 59 -36.58 23.65 -13.62
C LYS A 59 -37.44 24.62 -12.82
N VAL A 60 -38.37 24.10 -12.00
CA VAL A 60 -39.23 24.94 -11.17
C VAL A 60 -38.40 25.75 -10.16
N TRP A 61 -37.43 25.11 -9.52
CA TRP A 61 -36.57 25.74 -8.51
C TRP A 61 -35.68 26.87 -9.09
N LEU A 62 -35.21 26.70 -10.32
CA LEU A 62 -34.44 27.74 -11.03
C LEU A 62 -35.33 28.90 -11.53
N LEU A 63 -36.53 28.59 -12.04
CA LEU A 63 -37.48 29.60 -12.52
C LEU A 63 -37.96 30.51 -11.37
N GLU A 64 -38.19 29.96 -10.18
CA GLU A 64 -38.53 30.75 -8.98
C GLU A 64 -37.46 31.79 -8.61
N ARG A 65 -36.22 31.57 -9.05
CA ARG A 65 -35.07 32.47 -8.81
C ARG A 65 -34.66 33.27 -10.04
N GLY A 66 -35.46 33.25 -11.10
CA GLY A 66 -35.21 34.01 -12.33
C GLY A 66 -34.04 33.51 -13.16
N LEU A 67 -33.64 32.24 -13.00
CA LEU A 67 -32.54 31.62 -13.73
C LEU A 67 -33.05 30.68 -14.84
N ASP A 68 -32.48 30.82 -16.03
CA ASP A 68 -32.82 29.98 -17.19
C ASP A 68 -32.08 28.63 -17.13
N LEU A 69 -32.83 27.53 -16.97
CA LEU A 69 -32.28 26.18 -16.98
C LEU A 69 -31.52 25.87 -18.28
N ASP A 70 -32.07 26.29 -19.42
CA ASP A 70 -31.49 25.99 -20.73
C ASP A 70 -30.11 26.64 -20.93
N LYS A 71 -29.84 27.79 -20.29
CA LYS A 71 -28.50 28.41 -20.33
C LYS A 71 -27.51 27.73 -19.39
N ILE A 72 -27.98 27.19 -18.26
CA ILE A 72 -27.12 26.56 -17.25
C ILE A 72 -26.70 25.14 -17.66
N PHE A 73 -27.60 24.39 -18.32
CA PHE A 73 -27.36 22.99 -18.68
C PHE A 73 -26.86 22.78 -20.10
N ASP A 74 -26.77 23.84 -20.91
CA ASP A 74 -26.25 23.77 -22.27
C ASP A 74 -24.76 24.08 -22.29
N ASP A 75 -23.97 23.16 -22.87
CA ASP A 75 -22.51 23.25 -22.97
C ASP A 75 -22.02 24.37 -23.90
N ARG A 76 -22.92 24.96 -24.70
CA ARG A 76 -22.61 26.15 -25.52
C ARG A 76 -22.33 27.38 -24.68
N TYR A 77 -22.87 27.46 -23.47
CA TYR A 77 -22.75 28.62 -22.58
C TYR A 77 -21.76 28.32 -21.44
N ARG A 78 -20.46 28.35 -21.77
CA ARG A 78 -19.39 28.12 -20.79
C ARG A 78 -19.34 29.23 -19.73
N GLY A 79 -19.22 28.83 -18.47
CA GLY A 79 -19.11 29.69 -17.28
C GLY A 79 -20.45 30.11 -16.67
N GLU A 80 -21.57 29.91 -17.36
CA GLU A 80 -22.89 30.34 -16.84
C GLU A 80 -23.35 29.49 -15.65
N ALA A 81 -23.05 28.19 -15.67
CA ALA A 81 -23.39 27.29 -14.56
C ALA A 81 -22.59 27.61 -13.30
N ARG A 82 -21.28 27.88 -13.44
CA ARG A 82 -20.43 28.36 -12.35
C ARG A 82 -20.99 29.64 -11.74
N LYS A 83 -21.33 30.64 -12.57
CA LYS A 83 -21.85 31.94 -12.10
C LYS A 83 -23.18 31.78 -11.36
N ALA A 84 -24.11 31.02 -11.93
CA ALA A 84 -25.39 30.72 -11.30
C ALA A 84 -25.20 30.02 -9.95
N CYS A 85 -24.32 29.02 -9.90
CA CYS A 85 -23.99 28.31 -8.66
C CYS A 85 -23.43 29.25 -7.57
N LEU A 86 -22.46 30.10 -7.91
CA LEU A 86 -21.86 31.03 -6.95
C LEU A 86 -22.88 32.05 -6.42
N ARG A 87 -23.74 32.60 -7.28
CA ARG A 87 -24.81 33.53 -6.85
C ARG A 87 -25.78 32.86 -5.89
N LEU A 88 -26.26 31.66 -6.24
CA LEU A 88 -27.17 30.90 -5.39
C LEU A 88 -26.54 30.49 -4.06
N TRP A 89 -25.24 30.18 -4.07
CA TRP A 89 -24.50 29.85 -2.87
C TRP A 89 -24.32 31.06 -1.94
N LEU A 90 -23.99 32.23 -2.49
CA LEU A 90 -23.90 33.49 -1.74
C LEU A 90 -25.25 33.89 -1.13
N GLU A 91 -26.34 33.75 -1.89
CA GLU A 91 -27.71 33.98 -1.39
C GLU A 91 -28.06 33.02 -0.24
N GLY A 92 -27.65 31.75 -0.34
CA GLY A 92 -27.82 30.77 0.74
C GLY A 92 -27.08 31.13 2.02
N LEU A 93 -25.97 31.87 1.92
CA LEU A 93 -25.22 32.43 3.04
C LEU A 93 -25.74 33.81 3.49
N GLY A 94 -26.80 34.33 2.87
CA GLY A 94 -27.44 35.59 3.22
C GLY A 94 -26.83 36.84 2.57
N VAL A 95 -25.91 36.68 1.60
CA VAL A 95 -25.30 37.79 0.84
C VAL A 95 -26.14 38.07 -0.41
N LYS A 96 -26.69 39.28 -0.53
CA LYS A 96 -27.47 39.67 -1.71
C LYS A 96 -26.55 39.91 -2.91
N SER A 97 -26.54 38.97 -3.86
CA SER A 97 -25.65 38.99 -5.03
C SER A 97 -26.31 39.40 -6.36
N GLY A 98 -27.59 39.79 -6.36
CA GLY A 98 -28.36 40.06 -7.58
C GLY A 98 -27.80 41.16 -8.50
N ASP A 99 -27.10 42.15 -7.93
CA ASP A 99 -26.58 43.32 -8.66
C ASP A 99 -25.04 43.38 -8.74
N LEU A 100 -24.34 42.33 -8.28
CA LEU A 100 -22.87 42.31 -8.24
C LEU A 100 -22.27 41.94 -9.60
N SER A 101 -21.16 42.60 -9.96
CA SER A 101 -20.34 42.20 -11.10
C SER A 101 -19.69 40.85 -10.86
N ASP A 102 -19.31 40.16 -11.94
CA ASP A 102 -18.68 38.84 -11.86
C ASP A 102 -17.38 38.87 -11.03
N GLU A 103 -16.56 39.93 -11.15
CA GLU A 103 -15.37 40.16 -10.33
C GLU A 103 -15.71 40.35 -8.84
N ALA A 104 -16.78 41.08 -8.53
CA ALA A 104 -17.21 41.29 -7.14
C ALA A 104 -17.75 40.01 -6.48
N ILE A 105 -18.29 39.06 -7.28
CA ILE A 105 -18.70 37.74 -6.80
C ILE A 105 -17.47 36.91 -6.42
N GLU A 106 -16.42 36.92 -7.25
CA GLU A 106 -15.17 36.21 -6.96
C GLU A 106 -14.51 36.74 -5.69
N ASP A 107 -14.39 38.07 -5.55
CA ASP A 107 -13.88 38.71 -4.34
C ASP A 107 -14.68 38.33 -3.08
N ALA A 108 -16.01 38.24 -3.19
CA ALA A 108 -16.87 37.85 -2.08
C ALA A 108 -16.66 36.39 -1.68
N VAL A 109 -16.49 35.50 -2.66
CA VAL A 109 -16.21 34.07 -2.43
C VAL A 109 -14.86 33.90 -1.71
N GLU A 110 -13.82 34.61 -2.16
CA GLU A 110 -12.50 34.56 -1.52
C GLU A 110 -12.53 35.05 -0.07
N ARG A 111 -13.25 36.16 0.20
CA ARG A 111 -13.42 36.67 1.57
C ARG A 111 -14.13 35.66 2.47
N LEU A 112 -15.23 35.07 2.00
CA LEU A 112 -15.98 34.07 2.78
C LEU A 112 -15.15 32.80 3.02
N GLN A 113 -14.30 32.42 2.07
CA GLN A 113 -13.40 31.29 2.25
C GLN A 113 -12.35 31.57 3.34
N GLN A 114 -11.79 32.78 3.38
CA GLN A 114 -10.80 33.16 4.39
C GLN A 114 -11.41 33.36 5.78
N GLU A 115 -12.54 34.03 5.85
CA GLU A 115 -13.16 34.44 7.12
C GLU A 115 -14.00 33.32 7.76
N GLN A 116 -14.78 32.59 6.95
CA GLN A 116 -15.75 31.62 7.44
C GLN A 116 -15.35 30.17 7.14
N ARG A 117 -14.19 29.95 6.49
CA ARG A 117 -13.67 28.63 6.07
C ARG A 117 -14.65 27.83 5.20
N GLN A 118 -15.63 28.49 4.59
CA GLN A 118 -16.59 27.85 3.71
C GLN A 118 -15.97 27.64 2.33
N SER A 119 -16.09 26.43 1.79
CA SER A 119 -15.65 26.15 0.43
C SER A 119 -16.81 26.35 -0.54
N PRO A 120 -16.61 27.08 -1.65
CA PRO A 120 -17.63 27.17 -2.67
C PRO A 120 -17.82 25.79 -3.34
N PRO A 121 -19.03 25.46 -3.81
CA PRO A 121 -19.32 24.14 -4.40
C PRO A 121 -18.48 23.82 -5.64
N ILE A 122 -18.05 24.85 -6.37
CA ILE A 122 -17.24 24.74 -7.58
C ILE A 122 -15.82 24.18 -7.32
N TYR A 123 -15.37 24.15 -6.07
CA TYR A 123 -14.07 23.55 -5.71
C TYR A 123 -14.14 22.04 -5.48
N GLY A 124 -15.34 21.45 -5.50
CA GLY A 124 -15.52 20.00 -5.32
C GLY A 124 -15.10 19.51 -3.93
N LYS A 125 -15.15 20.38 -2.92
CA LYS A 125 -14.89 20.04 -1.51
C LYS A 125 -16.20 20.05 -0.73
N VAL A 126 -16.31 19.13 0.23
CA VAL A 126 -17.47 18.99 1.11
C VAL A 126 -17.00 18.84 2.56
N TRP A 127 -17.85 19.22 3.51
CA TRP A 127 -17.62 18.93 4.92
C TRP A 127 -17.87 17.45 5.17
N LEU A 128 -16.83 16.75 5.65
CA LEU A 128 -16.94 15.37 6.10
C LEU A 128 -17.02 15.33 7.63
N ARG A 129 -17.57 14.23 8.14
CA ARG A 129 -17.56 13.92 9.57
C ARG A 129 -16.74 12.68 9.82
N ASP A 130 -16.01 12.66 10.93
CA ASP A 130 -15.31 11.47 11.38
C ASP A 130 -16.33 10.38 11.72
N GLY A 131 -16.19 9.21 11.09
CA GLY A 131 -17.06 8.06 11.34
C GLY A 131 -16.89 7.44 12.72
N ILE A 132 -15.81 7.77 13.45
CA ILE A 132 -15.55 7.29 14.80
C ILE A 132 -16.10 8.28 15.84
N MET A 133 -15.73 9.56 15.76
CA MET A 133 -16.10 10.57 16.76
C MET A 133 -17.43 11.30 16.46
N GLY A 134 -17.84 11.36 15.19
CA GLY A 134 -19.03 12.10 14.74
C GLY A 134 -18.82 13.62 14.57
N GLU A 135 -17.63 14.13 14.86
CA GLU A 135 -17.25 15.54 14.69
C GLU A 135 -16.90 15.87 13.23
N GLU A 136 -17.02 17.13 12.85
CA GLU A 136 -16.62 17.61 11.51
C GLU A 136 -15.09 17.75 11.42
N PHE A 137 -14.51 17.46 10.25
CA PHE A 137 -13.09 17.69 10.02
C PHE A 137 -12.73 19.18 10.10
N ASP A 138 -11.48 19.52 10.39
CA ASP A 138 -11.01 20.92 10.52
C ASP A 138 -11.15 21.76 9.25
N GLN A 139 -11.22 21.11 8.08
CA GLN A 139 -11.28 21.73 6.76
C GLN A 139 -12.15 20.91 5.80
N PRO A 140 -12.76 21.54 4.79
CA PRO A 140 -13.51 20.83 3.77
C PRO A 140 -12.59 19.98 2.89
N ILE A 141 -13.01 18.75 2.61
CA ILE A 141 -12.20 17.72 1.95
C ILE A 141 -12.73 17.49 0.53
N THR A 142 -11.82 17.30 -0.43
CA THR A 142 -12.19 16.92 -1.80
C THR A 142 -12.69 15.49 -1.82
N VAL A 143 -13.92 15.29 -2.31
CA VAL A 143 -14.54 13.98 -2.49
C VAL A 143 -14.90 13.79 -3.95
N GLY A 144 -14.85 12.55 -4.43
CA GLY A 144 -15.38 12.21 -5.74
C GLY A 144 -15.08 10.79 -6.17
N SER A 145 -15.64 10.42 -7.32
CA SER A 145 -15.41 9.12 -7.93
C SER A 145 -14.05 9.07 -8.64
N ILE A 146 -13.23 8.08 -8.27
CA ILE A 146 -11.94 7.79 -8.91
C ILE A 146 -11.92 6.33 -9.36
N TYR A 147 -11.37 6.09 -10.55
CA TYR A 147 -11.13 4.74 -11.02
C TYR A 147 -9.84 4.19 -10.41
N MET A 148 -9.97 3.21 -9.51
CA MET A 148 -8.83 2.57 -8.85
C MET A 148 -8.69 1.12 -9.34
N MET A 149 -7.48 0.74 -9.75
CA MET A 149 -7.18 -0.62 -10.19
C MET A 149 -6.46 -1.42 -9.09
N LYS A 150 -6.89 -2.66 -8.88
CA LYS A 150 -6.19 -3.61 -8.01
C LYS A 150 -5.02 -4.23 -8.77
N LEU A 151 -3.80 -4.07 -8.24
CA LEU A 151 -2.61 -4.71 -8.80
C LEU A 151 -2.58 -6.21 -8.46
N VAL A 152 -1.90 -6.98 -9.31
CA VAL A 152 -1.75 -8.45 -9.15
C VAL A 152 -0.88 -8.83 -7.93
N HIS A 153 -0.13 -7.89 -7.36
CA HIS A 153 0.80 -8.17 -6.28
C HIS A 153 0.14 -8.19 -4.90
N LEU A 154 -0.48 -9.32 -4.55
CA LEU A 154 -1.14 -9.50 -3.27
C LEU A 154 -0.20 -10.03 -2.19
N VAL A 155 -0.50 -9.68 -0.94
CA VAL A 155 0.25 -10.14 0.24
C VAL A 155 0.15 -11.66 0.38
N GLU A 156 -1.00 -12.23 0.05
CA GLU A 156 -1.24 -13.68 0.01
C GLU A 156 -0.19 -14.43 -0.82
N ASP A 157 0.20 -13.85 -1.97
CA ASP A 157 1.21 -14.43 -2.84
C ASP A 157 2.64 -14.22 -2.32
N LYS A 158 2.86 -13.24 -1.44
CA LYS A 158 4.20 -12.84 -0.96
C LYS A 158 4.57 -13.37 0.41
N VAL A 159 3.60 -13.63 1.28
CA VAL A 159 3.89 -14.17 2.62
C VAL A 159 4.48 -15.56 2.47
N HIS A 160 5.60 -15.78 3.17
CA HIS A 160 6.34 -17.03 3.20
C HIS A 160 7.02 -17.18 4.56
N ALA A 161 6.92 -18.37 5.14
CA ALA A 161 7.56 -18.71 6.39
C ALA A 161 8.14 -20.13 6.29
N ARG A 162 9.27 -20.36 6.95
CA ARG A 162 9.98 -21.63 6.94
C ARG A 162 10.48 -21.94 8.34
N SER A 163 10.20 -23.16 8.82
CA SER A 163 10.85 -23.75 9.99
C SER A 163 12.01 -24.65 9.54
N THR A 164 11.70 -25.78 8.90
CA THR A 164 12.64 -26.71 8.26
C THR A 164 12.27 -26.90 6.80
N GLY A 165 13.17 -27.44 5.97
CA GLY A 165 12.88 -27.62 4.54
C GLY A 165 14.01 -28.29 3.78
N PRO A 166 13.97 -28.30 2.44
CA PRO A 166 15.03 -28.88 1.63
C PRO A 166 16.32 -28.06 1.69
N TYR A 167 17.42 -28.74 1.42
CA TYR A 167 18.79 -28.21 1.44
C TYR A 167 19.51 -28.53 0.12
N SER A 168 20.46 -27.69 -0.24
CA SER A 168 21.37 -27.91 -1.37
C SER A 168 22.21 -29.16 -1.15
N LEU A 169 22.45 -29.94 -2.22
CA LEU A 169 23.26 -31.16 -2.15
C LEU A 169 24.72 -30.86 -1.79
N ILE A 170 25.28 -29.77 -2.31
CA ILE A 170 26.70 -29.44 -2.18
C ILE A 170 26.94 -28.62 -0.91
N THR A 171 26.34 -27.43 -0.83
CA THR A 171 26.60 -26.49 0.28
C THR A 171 25.84 -26.81 1.55
N GLN A 172 24.88 -27.73 1.52
CA GLN A 172 23.98 -28.05 2.63
C GLN A 172 23.17 -26.86 3.18
N GLN A 173 23.17 -25.72 2.49
CA GLN A 173 22.39 -24.53 2.84
C GLN A 173 20.91 -24.70 2.44
N PRO A 174 19.98 -24.04 3.16
CA PRO A 174 18.58 -23.91 2.76
C PRO A 174 18.42 -23.47 1.29
N LEU A 175 17.57 -24.16 0.52
CA LEU A 175 17.23 -23.70 -0.84
C LEU A 175 16.55 -22.32 -0.80
N GLY A 176 16.60 -21.57 -1.91
CA GLY A 176 15.93 -20.28 -2.04
C GLY A 176 14.55 -20.36 -2.70
N GLY A 177 13.70 -19.37 -2.44
CA GLY A 177 12.43 -19.16 -3.13
C GLY A 177 11.21 -19.83 -2.48
N LYS A 178 10.06 -19.14 -2.54
CA LYS A 178 8.78 -19.60 -1.94
C LYS A 178 8.34 -20.97 -2.46
N ALA A 179 8.48 -21.23 -3.77
CA ALA A 179 8.07 -22.49 -4.39
C ALA A 179 8.84 -23.73 -3.87
N GLN A 180 10.05 -23.54 -3.36
CA GLN A 180 10.90 -24.61 -2.84
C GLN A 180 10.89 -24.67 -1.30
N PHE A 181 9.93 -23.98 -0.66
CA PHE A 181 9.92 -23.75 0.78
C PHE A 181 11.29 -23.21 1.27
N GLY A 182 11.83 -22.27 0.51
CA GLY A 182 13.18 -21.79 0.67
C GLY A 182 13.41 -20.96 1.94
N GLY A 183 14.65 -20.91 2.41
CA GLY A 183 15.06 -20.03 3.48
C GLY A 183 15.21 -18.60 2.99
N GLN A 184 15.23 -17.66 3.95
CA GLN A 184 15.57 -16.27 3.66
C GLN A 184 17.10 -16.16 3.53
N ARG A 185 17.56 -15.39 2.53
CA ARG A 185 18.98 -15.07 2.42
C ARG A 185 19.37 -14.13 3.54
N PHE A 186 20.33 -14.55 4.35
CA PHE A 186 21.06 -13.68 5.27
C PHE A 186 22.37 -13.29 4.56
N GLY A 187 22.44 -12.05 4.08
CA GLY A 187 23.56 -11.55 3.30
C GLY A 187 24.63 -10.88 4.14
N GLU A 188 25.68 -10.43 3.47
CA GLU A 188 26.81 -9.73 4.07
C GLU A 188 26.40 -8.45 4.82
N MET A 189 25.44 -7.70 4.27
CA MET A 189 24.93 -6.50 4.93
C MET A 189 24.20 -6.82 6.23
N GLU A 190 23.44 -7.92 6.28
CA GLU A 190 22.78 -8.34 7.51
C GLU A 190 23.76 -8.94 8.53
N VAL A 191 24.85 -9.58 8.07
CA VAL A 191 25.96 -10.01 8.95
C VAL A 191 26.56 -8.79 9.65
N TRP A 192 26.92 -7.74 8.92
CA TRP A 192 27.46 -6.51 9.50
C TRP A 192 26.53 -5.88 10.53
N ALA A 193 25.22 -5.95 10.29
CA ALA A 193 24.24 -5.45 11.25
C ALA A 193 24.37 -6.18 12.60
N LEU A 194 24.44 -7.52 12.61
CA LEU A 194 24.60 -8.29 13.85
C LEU A 194 25.97 -8.11 14.51
N GLU A 195 27.02 -7.97 13.71
CA GLU A 195 28.37 -7.67 14.20
C GLU A 195 28.41 -6.32 14.93
N ALA A 196 27.77 -5.29 14.36
CA ALA A 196 27.69 -3.97 14.98
C ALA A 196 26.92 -3.99 16.31
N TYR A 197 25.91 -4.85 16.46
CA TYR A 197 25.20 -5.06 17.72
C TYR A 197 25.99 -5.91 18.73
N GLY A 198 27.11 -6.53 18.34
CA GLY A 198 27.83 -7.47 19.19
C GLY A 198 27.06 -8.78 19.45
N ALA A 199 26.12 -9.13 18.57
CA ALA A 199 25.24 -10.29 18.72
C ALA A 199 25.92 -11.60 18.26
N SER A 200 27.05 -11.94 18.89
CA SER A 200 27.94 -13.05 18.48
C SER A 200 27.22 -14.41 18.41
N HIS A 201 26.46 -14.77 19.45
CA HIS A 201 25.72 -16.04 19.50
C HIS A 201 24.62 -16.12 18.43
N MET A 202 23.92 -15.01 18.16
CA MET A 202 22.87 -14.97 17.14
C MET A 202 23.46 -15.09 15.73
N LEU A 203 24.57 -14.40 15.47
CA LEU A 203 25.30 -14.52 14.22
C LEU A 203 25.84 -15.95 14.03
N GLN A 204 26.44 -16.53 15.07
CA GLN A 204 26.91 -17.92 15.03
C GLN A 204 25.76 -18.88 14.73
N GLU A 205 24.60 -18.71 15.37
CA GLU A 205 23.42 -19.55 15.16
C GLU A 205 22.93 -19.49 13.70
N LEU A 206 22.89 -18.30 13.10
CA LEU A 206 22.51 -18.08 11.70
C LEU A 206 23.49 -18.71 10.71
N LEU A 207 24.79 -18.62 10.99
CA LEU A 207 25.84 -19.16 10.12
C LEU A 207 26.03 -20.68 10.27
N THR A 208 25.46 -21.31 11.31
CA THR A 208 25.68 -22.74 11.62
C THR A 208 24.36 -23.52 11.63
N VAL A 209 23.72 -23.65 12.81
CA VAL A 209 22.58 -24.53 13.07
C VAL A 209 21.32 -24.15 12.28
N LYS A 210 21.16 -22.88 11.89
CA LYS A 210 20.06 -22.41 11.02
C LYS A 210 20.38 -22.52 9.52
N SER A 211 21.61 -22.88 9.15
CA SER A 211 22.07 -22.97 7.77
C SER A 211 22.59 -24.37 7.42
N ASP A 212 23.89 -24.61 7.57
CA ASP A 212 24.61 -25.72 6.93
C ASP A 212 25.37 -26.64 7.90
N ASP A 213 25.29 -26.43 9.22
CA ASP A 213 25.75 -27.44 10.19
C ASP A 213 24.73 -28.60 10.23
N VAL A 214 24.99 -29.63 9.43
CA VAL A 214 24.11 -30.80 9.27
C VAL A 214 23.87 -31.52 10.60
N SER A 215 24.92 -31.62 11.42
CA SER A 215 24.84 -32.34 12.71
C SER A 215 24.19 -31.47 13.79
N GLY A 216 24.56 -30.19 13.84
CA GLY A 216 24.05 -29.23 14.79
C GLY A 216 22.59 -28.90 14.57
N ARG A 217 22.12 -28.77 13.31
CA ARG A 217 20.71 -28.50 13.03
C ARG A 217 19.78 -29.65 13.44
N ALA A 218 20.22 -30.90 13.24
CA ALA A 218 19.43 -32.06 13.64
C ALA A 218 19.30 -32.15 15.16
N LYS A 219 20.42 -31.93 15.87
CA LYS A 219 20.45 -31.86 17.34
C LYS A 219 19.66 -30.69 17.88
N ALA A 220 19.77 -29.50 17.27
CA ALA A 220 19.02 -28.32 17.67
C ALA A 220 17.50 -28.55 17.55
N TYR A 221 17.06 -29.19 16.47
CA TYR A 221 15.66 -29.59 16.33
C TYR A 221 15.22 -30.57 17.42
N GLU A 222 16.04 -31.57 17.74
CA GLU A 222 15.78 -32.52 18.82
C GLU A 222 15.71 -31.85 20.19
N SER A 223 16.65 -30.96 20.51
CA SER A 223 16.67 -30.16 21.75
C SER A 223 15.43 -29.30 21.87
N LEU A 224 15.01 -28.61 20.79
CA LEU A 224 13.78 -27.80 20.77
C LEU A 224 12.54 -28.63 21.05
N VAL A 225 12.45 -29.86 20.50
CA VAL A 225 11.32 -30.77 20.75
C VAL A 225 11.32 -31.27 22.20
N LYS A 226 12.49 -31.47 22.80
CA LYS A 226 12.65 -31.92 24.19
C LYS A 226 12.55 -30.80 25.23
N GLY A 227 12.64 -29.54 24.80
CA GLY A 227 12.76 -28.40 25.71
C GLY A 227 14.11 -28.33 26.43
N GLU A 228 15.16 -28.89 25.82
CA GLU A 228 16.53 -28.83 26.29
C GLU A 228 17.28 -27.67 25.63
N ASP A 229 18.36 -27.20 26.26
CA ASP A 229 19.21 -26.16 25.67
C ASP A 229 19.90 -26.67 24.40
N ILE A 230 20.03 -25.77 23.43
CA ILE A 230 20.70 -26.06 22.14
C ILE A 230 22.21 -26.18 22.40
N MET A 231 22.79 -27.32 22.02
CA MET A 231 24.22 -27.56 22.15
C MET A 231 25.06 -26.63 21.25
N HIS A 232 26.34 -26.45 21.61
CA HIS A 232 27.26 -25.63 20.85
C HIS A 232 27.35 -26.08 19.37
N PRO A 233 27.29 -25.12 18.42
CA PRO A 233 27.40 -25.43 17.00
C PRO A 233 28.72 -26.08 16.61
N GLY A 234 28.68 -26.95 15.61
CA GLY A 234 29.86 -27.54 14.98
C GLY A 234 30.42 -26.69 13.85
N VAL A 235 31.21 -27.34 12.99
CA VAL A 235 31.85 -26.69 11.84
C VAL A 235 30.87 -26.66 10.65
N PRO A 236 30.60 -25.48 10.05
CA PRO A 236 29.78 -25.33 8.85
C PRO A 236 30.23 -26.25 7.71
N GLU A 237 29.28 -26.84 6.98
CA GLU A 237 29.64 -27.65 5.81
C GLU A 237 30.23 -26.79 4.69
N SER A 238 29.80 -25.53 4.53
CA SER A 238 30.43 -24.59 3.58
C SER A 238 31.93 -24.40 3.84
N PHE A 239 32.36 -24.40 5.10
CA PHE A 239 33.79 -24.31 5.43
C PHE A 239 34.55 -25.58 5.01
N LYS A 240 33.96 -26.75 5.17
CA LYS A 240 34.55 -28.01 4.68
C LYS A 240 34.63 -28.06 3.17
N VAL A 241 33.60 -27.57 2.47
CA VAL A 241 33.60 -27.44 1.01
C VAL A 241 34.73 -26.51 0.56
N LEU A 242 34.86 -25.33 1.17
CA LEU A 242 35.96 -24.40 0.90
C LEU A 242 37.33 -25.06 1.08
N PHE A 243 37.53 -25.81 2.17
CA PHE A 243 38.78 -26.51 2.44
C PHE A 243 39.11 -27.55 1.34
N MET A 244 38.11 -28.31 0.88
CA MET A 244 38.29 -29.28 -0.21
C MET A 244 38.54 -28.59 -1.55
N GLU A 245 37.89 -27.46 -1.82
CA GLU A 245 38.12 -26.65 -3.03
C GLU A 245 39.56 -26.12 -3.07
N LEU A 246 40.09 -25.58 -1.96
CA LEU A 246 41.49 -25.13 -1.89
C LEU A 246 42.47 -26.29 -2.09
N ARG A 247 42.22 -27.46 -1.48
CA ARG A 247 43.06 -28.65 -1.69
C ARG A 247 43.02 -29.17 -3.13
N SER A 248 41.88 -29.05 -3.81
CA SER A 248 41.74 -29.44 -5.21
C SER A 248 42.63 -28.61 -6.15
N LEU A 249 42.99 -27.39 -5.73
CA LEU A 249 43.92 -26.50 -6.44
C LEU A 249 45.39 -26.79 -6.14
N GLY A 250 45.70 -27.81 -5.32
CA GLY A 250 47.07 -28.12 -4.89
C GLY A 250 47.57 -27.22 -3.75
N LEU A 251 46.69 -26.47 -3.08
CA LEU A 251 47.04 -25.70 -1.89
C LEU A 251 46.99 -26.61 -0.65
N ALA A 252 48.10 -26.66 0.10
CA ALA A 252 48.16 -27.33 1.39
C ALA A 252 47.58 -26.40 2.47
N VAL A 253 46.32 -26.62 2.83
CA VAL A 253 45.65 -25.94 3.94
C VAL A 253 45.53 -26.93 5.09
N GLU A 254 45.94 -26.52 6.28
CA GLU A 254 45.93 -27.33 7.51
C GLU A 254 45.31 -26.50 8.64
N LEU A 255 44.58 -27.15 9.55
CA LEU A 255 44.20 -26.52 10.82
C LEU A 255 45.15 -26.96 11.90
N LEU A 256 45.62 -25.96 12.64
CA LEU A 256 46.53 -26.13 13.75
C LEU A 256 45.77 -25.82 15.03
N SER A 257 46.04 -26.59 16.07
CA SER A 257 45.70 -26.22 17.44
C SER A 257 46.64 -25.11 17.95
N ASP A 258 46.37 -24.59 19.15
CA ASP A 258 47.28 -23.65 19.83
C ASP A 258 48.68 -24.25 20.09
N GLU A 259 48.81 -25.58 20.07
CA GLU A 259 50.06 -26.33 20.23
C GLU A 259 50.71 -26.70 18.88
N GLU A 260 50.26 -26.10 17.77
CA GLU A 260 50.69 -26.40 16.39
C GLU A 260 50.45 -27.85 15.94
N GLU A 261 49.54 -28.56 16.61
CA GLU A 261 49.16 -29.92 16.21
C GLU A 261 48.09 -29.89 15.10
N MET A 262 48.25 -30.77 14.10
CA MET A 262 47.29 -30.88 13.01
C MET A 262 45.95 -31.47 13.46
N ILE A 263 44.87 -30.73 13.21
CA ILE A 263 43.49 -31.17 13.45
C ILE A 263 42.88 -31.69 12.14
N SER A 264 42.45 -32.96 12.13
CA SER A 264 41.80 -33.58 10.97
C SER A 264 40.28 -33.46 11.03
N PHE A 265 39.68 -32.80 10.03
CA PHE A 265 38.22 -32.75 9.84
C PHE A 265 37.58 -34.08 9.44
N LEU A 266 38.36 -35.04 8.94
CA LEU A 266 37.85 -36.20 8.21
C LEU A 266 37.58 -37.43 9.09
N GLU A 267 37.90 -37.38 10.39
CA GLU A 267 37.82 -38.56 11.26
C GLU A 267 36.44 -38.88 11.83
N GLU A 268 35.45 -38.00 11.69
CA GLU A 268 34.08 -38.26 12.19
C GLU A 268 33.38 -39.43 11.46
N ARG A 269 33.88 -39.89 10.29
CA ARG A 269 33.29 -41.02 9.56
C ARG A 269 33.62 -42.41 10.13
N LYS A 270 34.54 -42.57 11.08
CA LYS A 270 35.04 -43.91 11.49
C LYS A 270 34.25 -44.63 12.59
N LYS A 271 33.18 -44.07 13.17
CA LYS A 271 32.45 -44.69 14.31
C LYS A 271 31.08 -45.31 14.01
N ILE A 272 30.79 -45.72 12.77
CA ILE A 272 29.60 -46.54 12.47
C ILE A 272 30.01 -47.82 11.73
N SER A 273 30.66 -48.75 12.45
CA SER A 273 30.62 -50.18 12.08
C SER A 273 29.90 -50.94 13.20
N ILE A 274 28.57 -50.93 13.13
CA ILE A 274 27.75 -51.79 13.98
C ILE A 274 27.93 -53.21 13.45
N LYS A 275 28.68 -54.06 14.17
CA LYS A 275 28.66 -55.50 13.94
C LYS A 275 27.22 -56.00 14.11
N PRO A 276 26.67 -56.80 13.18
CA PRO A 276 25.38 -57.41 13.38
C PRO A 276 25.48 -58.37 14.58
N LYS A 277 24.80 -58.05 15.68
CA LYS A 277 24.53 -59.03 16.73
C LYS A 277 23.62 -60.09 16.12
N ALA A 278 24.17 -61.27 15.88
CA ALA A 278 23.39 -62.45 15.57
C ALA A 278 22.42 -62.70 16.74
N LEU A 279 21.12 -62.64 16.46
CA LEU A 279 20.10 -63.12 17.37
C LEU A 279 20.23 -64.66 17.45
N ARG A 280 20.43 -65.15 18.67
CA ARG A 280 20.01 -66.48 19.12
C ARG A 280 18.90 -66.27 20.13
#